data_AF-A0A7W0QG89-F1
#
_entry.id   AF-A0A7W0QG89-F1
#
_cell.length_a   1.000
_cell.length_b   1.000
_cell.length_c   1.000
_cell.angle_alpha   90.00
_cell.angle_beta   90.00
_cell.angle_gamma   90.00
#
_symmetry.space_group_name_H-M   'P 1'
#
loop_
_entity.id
_entity.type
_entity.pdbx_description
1 polymer ?
#
loop_
_entity_poly.entity_id
_entity_poly.type
_entity_poly.pdbx_seq_one_letter_code
_entity_poly.pdbx_strand_id
1 'polypeptide(L)' 'MLLSEGLTNGQLAERLYISPKTAAVHVSNILAKLDLSGRAEIAAWAVRNMGEPASTV' A
#
# COMPACT_ATOMS: atom_id res chain seq x y z
N MET A 1 -1.46 1.40 6.71
CA MET A 1 -2.02 1.43 5.33
C MET A 1 -1.93 0.01 4.79
N LEU A 2 -2.96 -0.60 4.20
CA LEU A 2 -2.91 -2.02 3.82
C LEU A 2 -1.74 -2.38 2.85
N LEU A 3 -1.21 -1.40 2.12
CA LEU A 3 -0.02 -1.53 1.29
C LEU A 3 1.31 -1.62 2.08
N SER A 4 1.35 -1.17 3.34
CA SER A 4 2.53 -1.27 4.21
C SER A 4 2.70 -2.65 4.84
N GLU A 5 1.68 -3.52 4.79
CA GLU A 5 1.72 -4.90 5.28
C GLU A 5 2.34 -5.89 4.26
N GLY A 6 2.78 -5.41 3.09
CA GLY A 6 3.35 -6.27 2.04
C GLY A 6 2.31 -7.08 1.25
N LEU A 7 1.03 -6.71 1.34
CA LEU A 7 -0.05 -7.41 0.65
C LEU A 7 0.06 -7.28 -0.89
N THR A 8 -0.30 -8.36 -1.58
CA THR A 8 -0.47 -8.37 -3.04
C THR A 8 -1.72 -7.59 -3.46
N ASN A 9 -1.84 -7.26 -4.75
CA ASN A 9 -3.05 -6.58 -5.26
C ASN A 9 -4.32 -7.43 -5.07
N GLY A 10 -4.21 -8.76 -5.07
CA GLY A 10 -5.33 -9.67 -4.81
C GLY A 10 -5.78 -9.60 -3.36
N GLN A 11 -4.86 -9.70 -2.41
CA GLN A 11 -5.16 -9.58 -0.97
C GLN A 11 -5.69 -8.18 -0.62
N LEU A 12 -5.14 -7.14 -1.24
CA LEU A 12 -5.63 -5.76 -1.09
C LEU A 12 -7.05 -5.63 -1.63
N ALA A 13 -7.32 -6.23 -2.78
CA ALA A 13 -8.62 -6.25 -3.42
C ALA A 13 -9.68 -6.97 -2.59
N GLU A 14 -9.35 -8.14 -2.03
CA GLU A 14 -10.23 -8.88 -1.11
C GLU A 14 -10.59 -8.03 0.12
N ARG A 15 -9.60 -7.41 0.75
CA ARG A 15 -9.80 -6.65 1.98
C ARG A 15 -10.55 -5.33 1.77
N LEU A 16 -10.48 -4.77 0.56
CA LEU A 16 -11.16 -3.54 0.16
C LEU A 16 -12.46 -3.80 -0.62
N TYR A 17 -12.82 -5.07 -0.87
CA TYR A 17 -13.98 -5.46 -1.69
C TYR A 17 -13.98 -4.82 -3.08
N ILE A 18 -12.81 -4.74 -3.73
CA ILE A 18 -12.63 -4.22 -5.09
C ILE A 18 -11.98 -5.27 -5.99
N SER A 19 -11.85 -4.98 -7.29
CA SER A 19 -11.11 -5.87 -8.19
C SER A 19 -9.59 -5.75 -8.00
N PRO A 20 -8.81 -6.82 -8.26
CA PRO A 20 -7.34 -6.75 -8.29
C PRO A 20 -6.79 -5.71 -9.27
N LYS A 21 -7.52 -5.46 -10.38
CA LYS A 21 -7.19 -4.42 -11.35
C LYS A 21 -7.36 -3.03 -10.77
N THR A 22 -8.46 -2.78 -10.05
CA THR A 22 -8.70 -1.51 -9.35
C THR A 22 -7.63 -1.26 -8.30
N ALA A 23 -7.28 -2.28 -7.51
CA ALA A 23 -6.18 -2.23 -6.56
C ALA A 23 -4.84 -1.86 -7.24
N ALA A 24 -4.52 -2.48 -8.39
CA ALA A 24 -3.32 -2.17 -9.15
C ALA A 24 -3.25 -0.70 -9.60
N VAL A 25 -4.35 -0.16 -10.11
CA VAL A 25 -4.45 1.25 -10.52
C VAL A 25 -4.18 2.19 -9.34
N HIS A 26 -4.75 1.89 -8.16
CA HIS A 26 -4.49 2.69 -6.96
C HIS A 26 -3.00 2.65 -6.57
N VAL A 27 -2.36 1.47 -6.60
CA VAL A 27 -0.92 1.33 -6.31
C VAL A 27 -0.08 2.16 -7.28
N SER A 28 -0.33 2.05 -8.58
CA SER A 28 0.37 2.83 -9.59
C SER A 28 0.21 4.33 -9.39
N ASN A 29 -1.00 4.79 -9.05
CA ASN A 29 -1.25 6.21 -8.78
C ASN A 29 -0.53 6.69 -7.52
N ILE A 30 -0.42 5.86 -6.48
CA ILE A 30 0.33 6.19 -5.27
C ILE A 30 1.82 6.30 -5.58
N LEU A 31 2.38 5.33 -6.32
CA LEU A 31 3.77 5.37 -6.77
C LEU A 31 4.08 6.65 -7.54
N ALA A 32 3.24 7.00 -8.52
CA ALA A 32 3.41 8.20 -9.31
C ALA A 32 3.32 9.50 -8.48
N LYS A 33 2.39 9.56 -7.53
CA LYS A 33 2.21 10.74 -6.67
C LYS A 33 3.34 10.95 -5.67
N LEU A 34 4.00 9.86 -5.26
CA LEU A 34 5.06 9.89 -4.27
C LEU A 34 6.46 9.78 -4.89
N ASP A 35 6.55 9.72 -6.22
CA ASP A 35 7.78 9.49 -6.99
C ASP A 35 8.55 8.24 -6.52
N LEU A 36 7.82 7.14 -6.36
CA LEU A 36 8.35 5.86 -5.89
C LEU A 36 8.35 4.82 -7.01
N SER A 37 9.33 3.93 -6.97
CA SER A 37 9.59 2.88 -7.95
C SER A 37 8.94 1.54 -7.61
N GLY A 38 8.49 1.35 -6.36
CA GLY A 38 7.92 0.08 -5.97
C GLY A 38 7.23 0.02 -4.61
N ARG A 39 6.59 -1.12 -4.36
CA ARG A 39 5.79 -1.37 -3.15
C ARG A 39 6.61 -1.31 -1.87
N ALA A 40 7.86 -1.78 -1.91
CA ALA A 40 8.77 -1.71 -0.77
C ALA A 40 9.03 -0.26 -0.36
N GLU A 41 9.14 0.64 -1.35
CA GLU A 41 9.32 2.06 -1.08
C GLU A 41 8.04 2.69 -0.53
N ILE A 42 6.85 2.27 -0.98
CA ILE A 42 5.57 2.69 -0.38
C ILE A 42 5.54 2.31 1.10
N ALA A 43 5.90 1.06 1.43
CA ALA A 43 5.91 0.59 2.81
C ALA A 43 6.89 1.40 3.68
N ALA A 44 8.11 1.62 3.17
CA ALA A 44 9.12 2.42 3.86
C ALA A 44 8.71 3.90 4.00
N TRP A 45 8.07 4.48 2.97
CA TRP A 45 7.52 5.83 3.00
C TRP A 45 6.40 5.93 4.04
N ALA A 46 5.48 4.96 4.10
CA ALA A 46 4.39 4.94 5.07
C ALA A 46 4.90 4.88 6.51
N VAL A 47 5.91 4.04 6.79
CA VAL A 47 6.53 3.98 8.14
C VAL A 47 7.15 5.33 8.52
N ARG A 48 7.84 6.00 7.60
CA ARG A 48 8.51 7.28 7.88
C ARG A 48 7.56 8.47 8.02
N ASN A 49 6.47 8.50 7.26
CA ASN A 49 5.62 9.69 7.12
C ASN A 49 4.25 9.56 7.78
N MET A 50 3.76 8.34 8.02
CA MET A 50 2.43 8.12 8.58
C MET A 50 2.44 7.75 10.06
N GLY A 51 3.61 7.62 10.70
CA GLY A 51 3.78 7.53 12.16
C GLY A 51 2.68 6.76 12.90
N GLU A 52 2.62 5.44 12.68
CA GLU A 52 2.10 4.36 13.54
C GLU A 52 1.60 3.18 12.65
N PRO A 53 2.28 2.01 12.62
CA PRO A 53 1.56 0.76 12.77
C PRO A 53 1.19 0.68 14.26
N ALA A 54 -0.10 0.77 14.57
CA ALA A 54 -0.60 0.59 15.93
C ALA A 54 0.14 -0.56 16.62
N SER A 55 0.84 -0.22 17.71
CA SER A 55 1.42 -1.16 18.65
C SER A 55 0.44 -2.30 18.91
N THR A 56 0.79 -3.51 18.47
CA THR A 56 0.27 -4.72 19.10
C THR A 56 1.29 -5.08 20.18
N VAL A 57 1.13 -4.45 21.34
CA VAL A 57 1.57 -4.99 22.64
C VAL A 57 0.40 -5.74 23.26
#